data_AF-A0A7Y1Z9A2-F1
#
_entry.id   AF-A0A7Y1Z9A2-F1
#
_cell.length_a   1.000
_cell.length_b   1.000
_cell.length_c   1.000
_cell.angle_alpha   90.00
_cell.angle_beta   90.00
_cell.angle_gamma   90.00
#
_symmetry.space_group_name_H-M   'P 1'
#
loop_
_entity.id
_entity.type
_entity.pdbx_description
1 polymer ?
#
loop_
_entity_poly.entity_id
_entity_poly.type
_entity_poly.pdbx_seq_one_letter_code
_entity_poly.pdbx_strand_id
1 'polypeptide(L)'
;GFAIMAEASAKYKWNLNLSEVARTWTNGCIIKSQLMEELVEVLEQHKNTFDSDEILSNITNKEEALKGVLQTGMELRVALPSFSNAYNYWLGMTTANSPANIIQAQRDAFGAHSYKRTDRPFDQDFTTNWTQNG
;
A
#
# COMPACT_ATOMS: atom_id res chain seq x y z
N GLY A 1 8.87 -1.63 -1.74
CA GLY A 1 10.24 -1.40 -2.24
C GLY A 1 10.21 -0.76 -3.62
N PHE A 2 9.88 -1.54 -4.65
CA PHE A 2 9.83 -1.07 -6.05
C PHE A 2 8.95 0.17 -6.26
N ALA A 3 7.78 0.26 -5.63
CA ALA A 3 6.93 1.45 -5.69
C ALA A 3 7.67 2.74 -5.27
N ILE A 4 8.48 2.70 -4.21
CA ILE A 4 9.27 3.86 -3.76
C ILE A 4 10.34 4.23 -4.81
N MET A 5 10.98 3.23 -5.41
CA MET A 5 11.97 3.46 -6.47
C MET A 5 11.33 4.03 -7.73
N ALA A 6 10.11 3.58 -8.08
CA ALA A 6 9.34 4.12 -9.20
C ALA A 6 9.02 5.60 -8.98
N GLU A 7 8.51 5.97 -7.81
CA GLU A 7 8.23 7.36 -7.43
C GLU A 7 9.50 8.23 -7.44
N ALA A 8 10.62 7.71 -6.90
CA ALA A 8 11.90 8.41 -6.94
C ALA A 8 12.40 8.61 -8.38
N SER A 9 12.29 7.58 -9.22
CA SER A 9 12.65 7.65 -10.64
C SER A 9 11.86 8.73 -11.38
N ALA A 10 10.54 8.82 -11.13
CA ALA A 10 9.67 9.82 -11.71
C ALA A 10 10.03 11.24 -11.22
N LYS A 11 10.19 11.42 -9.89
CA LYS A 11 10.52 12.70 -9.27
C LYS A 11 11.86 13.26 -9.74
N TYR A 12 12.88 12.41 -9.81
CA TYR A 12 14.25 12.83 -10.14
C TYR A 12 14.63 12.58 -11.60
N LYS A 13 13.71 12.09 -12.42
CA LYS A 13 13.90 11.79 -13.86
C LYS A 13 15.08 10.84 -14.12
N TRP A 14 15.25 9.84 -13.27
CA TRP A 14 16.35 8.87 -13.40
C TRP A 14 16.11 7.81 -14.46
N ASN A 15 14.87 7.62 -14.90
CA ASN A 15 14.50 6.60 -15.89
C ASN A 15 15.01 5.20 -15.48
N LEU A 16 14.84 4.84 -14.20
CA LEU A 16 15.22 3.54 -13.67
C LEU A 16 14.50 2.41 -14.42
N ASN A 17 15.26 1.40 -14.83
CA ASN A 17 14.71 0.12 -15.25
C ASN A 17 14.58 -0.79 -14.01
N LEU A 18 13.34 -0.98 -13.54
CA LEU A 18 13.08 -1.73 -12.31
C LEU A 18 13.36 -3.23 -12.47
N SER A 19 13.16 -3.79 -13.66
CA SER A 19 13.52 -5.18 -13.96
C SER A 19 15.02 -5.40 -13.86
N GLU A 20 15.83 -4.50 -14.44
CA GLU A 20 17.29 -4.58 -14.31
C GLU A 20 17.76 -4.43 -12.87
N VAL A 21 17.11 -3.57 -12.07
CA VAL A 21 17.38 -3.48 -10.63
C VAL A 21 17.11 -4.83 -9.95
N ALA A 22 15.95 -5.45 -10.21
CA ALA A 22 15.65 -6.79 -9.67
C ALA A 22 16.69 -7.83 -10.12
N ARG A 23 17.09 -7.81 -11.40
CA ARG A 23 18.10 -8.71 -11.97
C ARG A 23 19.45 -8.57 -11.27
N THR A 24 19.86 -7.36 -10.90
CA THR A 24 21.11 -7.19 -10.13
C THR A 24 21.05 -7.81 -8.74
N TRP A 25 19.85 -8.05 -8.19
CA TRP A 25 19.66 -8.66 -6.88
C TRP A 25 19.49 -10.19 -6.91
N THR A 26 19.44 -10.81 -8.09
CA THR A 26 19.34 -12.29 -8.21
C THR A 26 20.67 -12.98 -7.97
N ASN A 27 21.80 -12.29 -8.11
CA ASN A 27 23.13 -12.86 -7.90
C ASN A 27 24.02 -11.99 -7.00
N GLY A 28 24.83 -12.62 -6.15
CA GLY A 28 25.80 -11.94 -5.28
C GLY A 28 25.21 -11.13 -4.11
N CYS A 29 23.93 -10.74 -4.14
CA CYS A 29 23.27 -10.02 -3.05
C CYS A 29 22.75 -10.94 -1.93
N ILE A 30 22.65 -10.41 -0.71
CA ILE A 30 22.12 -11.12 0.47
C ILE A 30 20.64 -11.50 0.28
N ILE A 31 19.88 -10.66 -0.44
CA ILE A 31 18.43 -10.84 -0.66
C ILE A 31 18.08 -11.71 -1.88
N LYS A 32 19.08 -12.35 -2.50
CA LYS A 32 18.85 -13.24 -3.65
C LYS A 32 17.87 -14.35 -3.28
N SER A 33 16.90 -14.58 -4.14
CA SER A 33 15.83 -15.56 -3.92
C SER A 33 15.11 -15.84 -5.22
N GLN A 34 14.39 -16.97 -5.27
CA GLN A 34 13.49 -17.29 -6.38
C GLN A 34 12.47 -16.17 -6.63
N LEU A 35 11.95 -15.53 -5.56
CA LEU A 35 11.08 -14.38 -5.69
C LEU A 35 11.74 -13.23 -6.46
N MET A 36 13.03 -12.95 -6.24
CA MET A 36 13.71 -11.89 -7.00
C MET A 36 13.84 -12.25 -8.48
N GLU A 37 14.03 -13.53 -8.82
CA GLU A 37 14.06 -14.01 -10.21
C GLU A 37 12.68 -13.82 -10.88
N GLU A 38 11.60 -14.24 -10.20
CA GLU A 38 10.22 -14.04 -10.65
C GLU A 38 9.89 -12.54 -10.86
N LEU A 39 10.37 -11.67 -9.96
CA LEU A 39 10.14 -10.24 -10.09
C LEU A 39 10.84 -9.59 -11.29
N VAL A 40 11.90 -10.19 -11.85
CA VAL A 40 12.53 -9.67 -13.08
C VAL A 40 11.50 -9.66 -14.20
N GLU A 41 10.84 -10.79 -14.45
CA GLU A 41 9.85 -10.97 -15.52
C GLU A 41 8.62 -10.09 -15.28
N VAL A 42 8.13 -10.05 -14.04
CA VAL A 42 6.98 -9.20 -13.68
C VAL A 42 7.29 -7.72 -13.94
N LEU A 43 8.49 -7.25 -13.59
CA LEU A 43 8.87 -5.85 -13.73
C LEU A 43 9.28 -5.45 -15.16
N GLU A 44 9.46 -6.42 -16.07
CA GLU A 44 9.56 -6.12 -17.52
C GLU A 44 8.20 -5.72 -18.09
N GLN A 45 7.12 -6.35 -17.59
CA GLN A 45 5.76 -6.18 -18.11
C GLN A 45 4.98 -5.11 -17.34
N HIS A 46 5.28 -4.93 -16.05
CA HIS A 46 4.53 -4.08 -15.15
C HIS A 46 5.42 -3.08 -14.40
N LYS A 47 4.90 -1.87 -14.18
CA LYS A 47 5.61 -0.85 -13.39
C LYS A 47 5.42 -1.04 -11.88
N ASN A 48 4.37 -1.77 -11.48
CA ASN A 48 4.08 -2.13 -10.10
C ASN A 48 3.85 -3.64 -10.02
N THR A 49 4.40 -4.28 -8.99
CA THR A 49 4.22 -5.72 -8.74
C THR A 49 2.77 -6.11 -8.50
N PHE A 50 1.94 -5.18 -7.99
CA PHE A 50 0.52 -5.42 -7.79
C PHE A 50 -0.31 -5.33 -9.07
N ASP A 51 0.26 -4.92 -10.21
CA ASP A 51 -0.44 -4.96 -11.50
C ASP A 51 -0.40 -6.35 -12.14
N SER A 52 0.36 -7.29 -11.54
CA SER A 52 0.41 -8.69 -11.96
C SER A 52 -0.70 -9.50 -11.32
N ASP A 53 -1.59 -10.07 -12.14
CA ASP A 53 -2.68 -10.94 -11.69
C ASP A 53 -2.16 -12.18 -10.94
N GLU A 54 -1.00 -12.70 -11.35
CA GLU A 54 -0.37 -13.85 -10.68
C GLU A 54 0.06 -13.50 -9.25
N ILE A 55 0.73 -12.35 -9.06
CA ILE A 55 1.12 -11.89 -7.72
C ILE A 55 -0.11 -11.63 -6.87
N LEU A 56 -1.12 -10.94 -7.42
CA LEU A 56 -2.36 -10.66 -6.70
C LEU A 56 -3.05 -11.94 -6.25
N SER A 57 -3.26 -12.89 -7.17
CA SER A 57 -3.85 -14.20 -6.85
C SER A 57 -3.05 -14.93 -5.78
N ASN A 58 -1.73 -14.92 -5.88
CA ASN A 58 -0.83 -15.54 -4.91
C ASN A 58 -0.92 -14.94 -3.51
N ILE A 59 -1.15 -13.62 -3.39
CA ILE A 59 -1.32 -12.93 -2.11
C ILE A 59 -2.72 -13.21 -1.55
N THR A 60 -3.77 -13.05 -2.36
CA THR A 60 -5.16 -13.30 -1.97
C THR A 60 -5.34 -14.72 -1.44
N ASN A 61 -4.78 -15.73 -2.12
CA ASN A 61 -4.87 -17.13 -1.70
C ASN A 61 -4.17 -17.42 -0.36
N LYS A 62 -3.23 -16.56 0.07
CA LYS A 62 -2.47 -16.72 1.32
C LYS A 62 -3.01 -15.85 2.47
N GLU A 63 -4.01 -15.01 2.22
CA GLU A 63 -4.51 -14.03 3.19
C GLU A 63 -5.05 -14.69 4.46
N GLU A 64 -5.86 -15.75 4.33
CA GLU A 64 -6.41 -16.46 5.49
C GLU A 64 -5.32 -17.12 6.35
N ALA A 65 -4.27 -17.66 5.72
CA ALA A 65 -3.14 -18.22 6.46
C ALA A 65 -2.39 -17.14 7.26
N LEU A 66 -2.18 -15.97 6.67
CA LEU A 66 -1.57 -14.82 7.34
C LEU A 66 -2.42 -14.35 8.53
N LYS A 67 -3.74 -14.28 8.37
CA LYS A 67 -4.67 -13.95 9.47
C LYS A 67 -4.55 -14.94 10.62
N GLY A 68 -4.47 -16.24 10.33
CA GLY A 68 -4.25 -17.26 11.35
C GLY A 68 -2.95 -17.06 12.14
N VAL A 69 -1.84 -16.75 11.44
CA VAL A 69 -0.56 -16.43 12.10
C VAL A 69 -0.68 -15.21 13.01
N LEU A 70 -1.35 -14.15 12.56
CA LEU A 70 -1.56 -12.94 13.34
C LEU A 70 -2.43 -13.19 14.58
N GLN A 71 -3.53 -13.93 14.43
CA GLN A 71 -4.42 -14.30 15.53
C GLN A 71 -3.68 -15.09 16.61
N THR A 72 -3.03 -16.20 16.23
CA THR A 72 -2.25 -17.02 17.16
C THR A 72 -1.12 -16.22 17.80
N GLY A 73 -0.42 -15.37 17.05
CA GLY A 73 0.62 -14.51 17.59
C GLY A 73 0.08 -13.56 18.67
N MET A 74 -1.07 -12.94 18.44
CA MET A 74 -1.71 -12.04 19.41
C MET A 74 -2.15 -12.79 20.67
N GLU A 75 -2.78 -13.96 20.53
CA GLU A 75 -3.20 -14.83 21.64
C GLU A 75 -2.02 -15.25 22.52
N LEU A 76 -0.90 -15.62 21.90
CA LEU A 76 0.32 -16.04 22.57
C LEU A 76 1.21 -14.86 23.02
N ARG A 77 0.78 -13.62 22.81
CA ARG A 77 1.53 -12.39 23.12
C ARG A 77 2.90 -12.32 22.42
N VAL A 78 2.98 -12.80 21.18
CA VAL A 78 4.14 -12.71 20.29
C VAL A 78 4.03 -11.48 19.40
N ALA A 79 5.06 -10.63 19.40
CA ALA A 79 5.11 -9.46 18.53
C ALA A 79 5.42 -9.85 17.07
N LEU A 80 4.54 -9.47 16.15
CA LEU A 80 4.65 -9.77 14.72
C LEU A 80 4.61 -8.49 13.85
N PRO A 81 5.50 -7.50 14.09
CA PRO A 81 5.37 -6.17 13.49
C PRO A 81 5.43 -6.17 11.95
N SER A 82 6.28 -7.01 11.35
CA SER A 82 6.39 -7.08 9.89
C SER A 82 5.13 -7.68 9.24
N PHE A 83 4.57 -8.74 9.84
CA PHE A 83 3.34 -9.37 9.36
C PHE A 83 2.14 -8.43 9.52
N SER A 84 2.00 -7.78 10.68
CA SER A 84 0.89 -6.87 10.93
C SER A 84 0.96 -5.63 10.03
N ASN A 85 2.15 -5.08 9.80
CA ASN A 85 2.32 -3.95 8.88
C ASN A 85 2.03 -4.33 7.43
N ALA A 86 2.51 -5.49 6.97
CA ALA A 86 2.22 -5.98 5.62
C ALA A 86 0.70 -6.17 5.42
N TYR A 87 0.03 -6.78 6.40
CA TYR A 87 -1.41 -6.98 6.34
C TYR A 87 -2.20 -5.66 6.40
N ASN A 88 -1.81 -4.72 7.26
CA ASN A 88 -2.45 -3.40 7.30
C ASN A 88 -2.26 -2.62 5.99
N TYR A 89 -1.08 -2.72 5.35
CA TYR A 89 -0.87 -2.15 4.02
C TYR A 89 -1.80 -2.79 2.98
N TRP A 90 -1.91 -4.13 2.99
CA TRP A 90 -2.84 -4.87 2.13
C TRP A 90 -4.28 -4.40 2.32
N LEU A 91 -4.77 -4.32 3.55
CA LEU A 91 -6.10 -3.79 3.86
C LEU A 91 -6.28 -2.37 3.34
N GLY A 92 -5.30 -1.48 3.57
CA GLY A 92 -5.35 -0.10 3.08
C GLY A 92 -5.41 0.00 1.56
N MET A 93 -4.72 -0.91 0.85
CA MET A 93 -4.71 -0.96 -0.60
C MET A 93 -5.99 -1.54 -1.20
N THR A 94 -6.61 -2.52 -0.53
CA THR A 94 -7.81 -3.22 -1.03
C THR A 94 -9.13 -2.67 -0.48
N THR A 95 -9.09 -1.76 0.48
CA THR A 95 -10.28 -1.10 1.02
C THR A 95 -10.62 0.15 0.21
N ALA A 96 -11.68 0.05 -0.62
CA ALA A 96 -12.13 1.17 -1.45
C ALA A 96 -12.52 2.43 -0.65
N ASN A 97 -13.14 2.26 0.53
CA ASN A 97 -13.56 3.35 1.41
C ASN A 97 -12.87 3.24 2.75
N SER A 98 -11.74 3.94 2.91
CA SER A 98 -10.98 3.93 4.15
C SER A 98 -11.55 4.92 5.19
N PRO A 99 -11.23 4.76 6.48
CA PRO A 99 -11.61 5.71 7.53
C PRO A 99 -10.90 7.08 7.43
N ALA A 100 -10.20 7.38 6.32
CA ALA A 100 -9.62 8.69 6.06
C ALA A 100 -10.66 9.81 6.00
N ASN A 101 -11.94 9.49 5.75
CA ASN A 101 -13.06 10.43 5.86
C ASN A 101 -13.16 11.04 7.28
N ILE A 102 -12.92 10.25 8.34
CA ILE A 102 -12.92 10.74 9.72
C ILE A 102 -11.76 11.73 9.93
N ILE A 103 -10.59 11.45 9.36
CA ILE A 103 -9.45 12.36 9.43
C ILE A 103 -9.79 13.70 8.76
N GLN A 104 -10.44 13.68 7.59
CA GLN A 104 -10.87 14.92 6.93
C GLN A 104 -11.91 15.67 7.77
N ALA A 105 -12.89 14.98 8.36
CA ALA A 105 -13.86 15.59 9.27
C ALA A 105 -13.19 16.24 10.49
N GLN A 106 -12.22 15.57 11.12
CA GLN A 106 -11.47 16.12 12.25
C GLN A 106 -10.67 17.37 11.84
N ARG A 107 -10.00 17.34 10.69
CA ARG A 107 -9.25 18.50 10.17
C ARG A 107 -10.17 19.69 9.90
N ASP A 108 -11.34 19.45 9.33
CA ASP A 108 -12.33 20.52 9.12
C ASP A 108 -12.89 21.05 10.45
N ALA A 109 -13.22 20.18 11.39
CA ALA A 109 -13.78 20.55 12.68
C ALA A 109 -12.84 21.39 13.55
N PHE A 110 -11.55 21.04 13.62
CA PHE A 110 -10.59 21.74 14.47
C PHE A 110 -9.80 22.84 13.76
N GLY A 111 -9.78 22.86 12.42
CA GLY A 111 -8.91 23.75 11.66
C GLY A 111 -9.49 24.35 10.39
N ALA A 112 -10.80 24.17 10.12
CA ALA A 112 -11.47 24.68 8.92
C ALA A 112 -10.73 24.33 7.61
N HIS A 113 -10.12 23.14 7.57
CA HIS A 113 -9.29 22.68 6.45
C HIS A 113 -10.09 22.26 5.21
N SER A 114 -11.42 22.27 5.26
CA SER A 114 -12.33 21.74 4.24
C SER A 114 -12.14 20.26 3.93
N TYR A 115 -13.08 19.68 3.19
CA TYR A 115 -13.03 18.31 2.69
C TYR A 115 -13.78 18.14 1.37
N LYS A 116 -13.48 17.04 0.67
CA LYS A 116 -14.18 16.62 -0.55
C LYS A 116 -15.29 15.61 -0.22
N ARG A 117 -16.37 15.62 -1.00
CA ARG A 117 -17.49 14.67 -0.88
C ARG A 117 -17.51 13.69 -2.05
N THR A 118 -17.94 12.46 -1.80
CA THR A 118 -18.04 11.40 -2.82
C THR A 118 -19.23 11.56 -3.75
N ASP A 119 -20.25 12.32 -3.35
CA ASP A 119 -21.47 12.60 -4.14
C ASP A 119 -21.38 13.92 -4.94
N ARG A 120 -20.20 14.55 -4.97
CA ARG A 120 -19.99 15.86 -5.60
C ARG A 120 -18.73 15.85 -6.48
N PRO A 121 -18.64 16.77 -7.47
CA PRO A 121 -17.42 16.95 -8.25
C PRO A 121 -16.19 17.19 -7.35
N PHE A 122 -15.07 16.56 -7.70
CA PHE A 122 -13.86 16.55 -6.87
C PHE A 122 -13.19 17.93 -6.74
N ASP A 123 -13.47 18.85 -7.65
CA ASP A 123 -12.97 20.23 -7.59
C ASP A 123 -13.69 21.10 -6.54
N GLN A 124 -14.79 20.63 -5.94
CA GLN A 124 -15.54 21.38 -4.92
C GLN A 124 -15.05 21.10 -3.51
N ASP A 125 -14.86 22.16 -2.72
CA ASP A 125 -14.52 22.09 -1.29
C ASP A 125 -15.73 22.38 -0.41
N PHE A 126 -15.84 21.62 0.69
CA PHE A 126 -16.92 21.76 1.67
C PHE A 126 -16.31 22.03 3.05
N THR A 127 -16.93 22.92 3.81
CA THR A 127 -16.65 23.14 5.23
C THR A 127 -17.97 23.05 6.00
N THR A 128 -17.94 22.42 7.16
CA THR A 128 -19.10 22.26 8.03
C THR A 128 -18.90 23.08 9.30
N ASN A 129 -19.95 23.73 9.78
CA ASN A 129 -19.95 24.29 11.14
C ASN A 129 -20.33 23.19 12.14
N TRP A 130 -19.31 22.57 12.73
CA TRP A 130 -19.46 21.41 13.62
C TRP A 130 -19.97 21.76 15.02
N THR A 131 -19.90 23.03 15.44
CA THR A 131 -20.28 23.46 16.79
C THR A 131 -21.70 24.00 16.91
N GLN A 132 -22.30 24.46 15.79
CA GLN A 132 -23.67 24.98 15.79
C GLN A 132 -24.76 23.91 15.59
N ASN A 133 -24.40 22.71 15.12
CA ASN A 133 -25.33 21.62 14.84
C ASN A 133 -24.99 20.32 15.60
N GLY A 134 -24.29 20.44 16.73
CA GLY A 134 -23.93 19.33 17.62
C GLY A 134 -24.95 19.10 18.72
#